data_AF-A0A849S699-F1
#
_entry.id   AF-A0A849S699-F1
#
_cell.length_a   1.000
_cell.length_b   1.000
_cell.length_c   1.000
_cell.angle_alpha   90.00
_cell.angle_beta   90.00
_cell.angle_gamma   90.00
#
_symmetry.space_group_name_H-M   'P 1'
#
loop_
_entity.id
_entity.type
_entity.pdbx_description
1 polymer ?
#
loop_
_entity_poly.entity_id
_entity_poly.type
_entity_poly.pdbx_seq_one_letter_code
_entity_poly.pdbx_strand_id
1 'polypeptide(L)'
;NGHLARQGKIGVPRPMDEELARPLLPSAQRLRDAGIAVGLVYGQDDHPVPYSPIHSKYCIIDDSIVIEGSFNWYNTSVFSHDLVVIVNNHQVAQPYLYEFEQIQHCFRVYY
;
A
#
# COMPACT_ATOMS: atom_id res chain seq x y z
N ASN A 1 11.88 0.67 -5.19
CA ASN A 1 10.89 -0.30 -4.67
C ASN A 1 10.38 0.26 -3.34
N GLY A 2 9.18 0.80 -3.16
CA GLY A 2 8.01 0.86 -4.04
C GLY A 2 7.73 2.26 -4.59
N HIS A 3 6.89 2.29 -5.61
CA HIS A 3 6.31 3.53 -6.09
C HIS A 3 5.30 4.00 -5.04
N LEU A 4 5.39 5.27 -4.64
CA LEU A 4 4.32 5.91 -3.88
C LEU A 4 3.03 5.82 -4.71
N ALA A 5 1.87 5.82 -4.06
CA ALA A 5 0.57 5.90 -4.73
C ALA A 5 0.32 7.24 -5.47
N ARG A 6 1.38 8.03 -5.70
CA ARG A 6 1.39 9.40 -6.21
C ARG A 6 2.20 9.49 -7.50
N GLN A 7 1.73 10.29 -8.46
CA GLN A 7 2.45 10.58 -9.71
C GLN A 7 3.60 11.56 -9.49
N GLY A 8 4.62 11.52 -10.35
CA GLY A 8 5.75 12.45 -10.36
C GLY A 8 7.08 11.83 -9.87
N LYS A 9 8.09 12.68 -9.70
CA LYS A 9 9.45 12.24 -9.36
C LYS A 9 9.56 11.81 -7.89
N ILE A 10 10.06 10.60 -7.66
CA ILE A 10 10.40 10.08 -6.33
C ILE A 10 11.71 10.68 -5.82
N GLY A 11 11.93 10.67 -4.50
CA GLY A 11 13.21 11.10 -3.92
C GLY A 11 13.42 12.61 -3.88
N VAL A 12 12.38 13.41 -4.12
CA VAL A 12 12.46 14.87 -4.13
C VAL A 12 11.89 15.42 -2.83
N PRO A 13 12.64 16.24 -2.08
CA PRO A 13 12.16 16.80 -0.84
C PRO A 13 10.89 17.64 -1.02
N ARG A 14 9.96 17.53 -0.08
CA ARG A 14 8.70 18.31 -0.04
C ARG A 14 8.01 18.16 1.31
N PRO A 15 7.27 19.18 1.78
CA PRO A 15 6.44 19.06 2.97
C PRO A 15 5.23 18.14 2.73
N MET A 16 4.61 17.68 3.82
CA MET A 16 3.52 16.70 3.76
C MET A 16 2.23 17.24 3.13
N ASP A 17 1.92 18.52 3.29
CA ASP A 17 0.77 19.17 2.65
C ASP A 17 0.88 19.16 1.12
N GLU A 18 2.06 19.50 0.58
CA GLU A 18 2.35 19.39 -0.85
C GLU A 18 2.31 17.93 -1.32
N GLU A 19 2.87 17.00 -0.55
CA GLU A 19 2.81 15.56 -0.83
C GLU A 19 1.36 15.07 -0.90
N LEU A 20 0.52 15.51 0.03
CA LEU A 20 -0.88 15.10 0.12
C LEU A 20 -1.75 15.67 -1.00
N ALA A 21 -1.36 16.79 -1.60
CA ALA A 21 -2.04 17.43 -2.73
C ALA A 21 -1.68 16.80 -4.10
N ARG A 22 -0.63 15.98 -4.20
CA ARG A 22 -0.19 15.40 -5.48
C ARG A 22 -1.25 14.48 -6.12
N PRO A 23 -1.34 14.41 -7.45
CA PRO A 23 -2.22 13.44 -8.10
C PRO A 23 -1.89 12.00 -7.70
N LEU A 24 -2.92 11.19 -7.42
CA LEU A 24 -2.77 9.74 -7.24
C LEU A 24 -2.43 9.06 -8.56
N LEU A 25 -1.86 7.85 -8.47
CA LEU A 25 -1.82 6.94 -9.62
C LEU A 25 -3.25 6.67 -10.14
N PRO A 26 -3.46 6.53 -11.47
CA PRO A 26 -4.80 6.38 -12.04
C PRO A 26 -5.61 5.22 -11.46
N SER A 27 -4.96 4.12 -11.06
CA SER A 27 -5.64 3.00 -10.39
C SER A 27 -6.21 3.39 -9.02
N ALA A 28 -5.39 4.02 -8.17
CA ALA A 28 -5.81 4.47 -6.85
C ALA A 28 -6.87 5.59 -6.93
N GLN A 29 -6.73 6.51 -7.89
CA GLN A 29 -7.75 7.54 -8.11
C GLN A 29 -9.11 6.94 -8.49
N ARG A 30 -9.14 5.97 -9.41
CA ARG A 30 -10.40 5.29 -9.81
C ARG A 30 -11.09 4.57 -8.66
N LEU A 31 -10.33 3.97 -7.74
CA LEU A 31 -10.89 3.35 -6.54
C LEU A 31 -11.57 4.40 -5.65
N ARG A 32 -10.88 5.52 -5.40
CA ARG A 32 -11.41 6.62 -4.60
C ARG A 32 -12.65 7.25 -5.24
N ASP A 33 -12.62 7.48 -6.56
CA ASP A 33 -13.76 8.02 -7.31
C ASP A 33 -14.98 7.08 -7.27
N ALA A 34 -14.75 5.77 -7.15
CA ALA A 34 -15.78 4.75 -6.99
C ALA A 34 -16.30 4.61 -5.54
N GLY A 35 -15.83 5.45 -4.61
CA GLY A 35 -16.24 5.40 -3.20
C GLY A 35 -15.54 4.32 -2.37
N ILE A 36 -14.48 3.71 -2.89
CA ILE A 36 -13.66 2.75 -2.14
C ILE A 36 -12.65 3.54 -1.31
N ALA A 37 -12.56 3.24 -0.01
CA ALA A 37 -11.59 3.89 0.88
C ALA A 37 -10.15 3.58 0.46
N VAL A 38 -9.34 4.62 0.25
CA VAL A 38 -7.92 4.50 -0.13
C VAL A 38 -7.06 5.17 0.94
N GLY A 39 -6.50 4.38 1.85
CA GLY A 39 -5.58 4.87 2.88
C GLY A 39 -4.16 5.04 2.36
N LEU A 40 -3.60 6.25 2.48
CA LEU A 40 -2.21 6.55 2.19
C LEU A 40 -1.40 6.53 3.49
N VAL A 41 -0.43 5.62 3.55
CA VAL A 41 0.29 5.31 4.80
C VAL A 41 1.67 5.97 4.80
N TYR A 42 1.96 6.73 5.85
CA TYR A 42 3.26 7.39 6.09
C TYR A 42 3.77 7.12 7.52
N GLY A 43 5.08 7.24 7.72
CA GLY A 43 5.69 7.15 9.06
C GLY A 43 5.17 8.21 10.02
N GLN A 44 5.38 8.01 11.33
CA GLN A 44 4.94 8.95 12.38
C GLN A 44 5.61 10.32 12.27
N ASP A 45 6.90 10.33 11.92
CA ASP A 45 7.69 11.54 11.77
C ASP A 45 7.70 12.05 10.34
N ASP A 46 7.86 13.37 10.20
CA ASP A 46 8.09 13.99 8.90
C ASP A 46 9.54 13.77 8.44
N HIS A 47 9.67 13.33 7.19
CA HIS A 47 10.96 13.21 6.53
C HIS A 47 11.03 14.20 5.36
N PRO A 48 12.20 14.81 5.10
CA PRO A 48 12.37 15.73 3.98
C PRO A 48 11.90 15.13 2.66
N VAL A 49 12.18 13.84 2.46
CA VAL A 49 11.65 13.03 1.35
C VAL A 49 10.54 12.13 1.90
N PRO A 50 9.27 12.40 1.58
CA PRO A 50 8.17 11.55 2.00
C PRO A 50 8.32 10.13 1.44
N TYR A 51 8.06 9.15 2.28
CA TYR A 51 8.03 7.74 1.89
C TYR A 51 6.93 7.00 2.65
N SER A 52 6.45 5.91 2.05
CA SER A 52 5.58 4.96 2.74
C SER A 52 6.43 3.83 3.31
N PRO A 53 6.29 3.48 4.60
CA PRO A 53 7.02 2.37 5.20
C PRO A 53 6.46 1.00 4.78
N ILE A 54 5.29 0.95 4.14
CA ILE A 54 4.64 -0.30 3.75
C ILE A 54 5.33 -0.89 2.52
N HIS A 55 5.94 -2.06 2.72
CA HIS A 55 6.55 -2.83 1.64
C HIS A 55 5.97 -4.25 1.52
N SER A 56 4.94 -4.59 2.30
CA SER A 56 4.20 -5.84 2.12
C SER A 56 3.31 -5.75 0.87
N LYS A 57 3.16 -6.86 0.15
CA LYS A 57 2.21 -6.97 -0.98
C LYS A 57 1.25 -8.11 -0.67
N TYR A 58 0.19 -7.81 0.06
CA TYR A 58 -0.84 -8.79 0.37
C TYR A 58 -2.24 -8.22 0.23
N CYS A 59 -3.22 -9.12 0.15
CA CYS A 59 -4.63 -8.81 0.17
C CYS A 59 -5.37 -9.89 0.96
N ILE A 60 -6.36 -9.46 1.74
CA ILE A 60 -7.23 -10.34 2.52
C ILE A 60 -8.63 -10.19 1.94
N ILE A 61 -9.31 -11.31 1.68
CA ILE A 61 -10.66 -11.36 1.16
C ILE A 61 -11.48 -12.28 2.09
N ASP A 62 -12.64 -11.79 2.51
CA ASP A 62 -13.63 -12.52 3.33
C ASP A 62 -13.02 -13.20 4.57
N ASP A 63 -12.09 -12.52 5.24
CA ASP A 63 -11.38 -12.98 6.45
C ASP A 63 -10.75 -14.38 6.36
N SER A 64 -10.48 -14.88 5.14
CA SER A 64 -10.08 -16.27 4.93
C SER A 64 -9.13 -16.47 3.77
N ILE A 65 -9.27 -15.72 2.68
CA ILE A 65 -8.38 -15.81 1.53
C ILE A 65 -7.28 -14.77 1.68
N VAL A 66 -6.03 -15.20 1.66
CA VAL A 66 -4.85 -14.35 1.61
C VAL A 66 -4.15 -14.53 0.27
N ILE A 67 -3.89 -13.42 -0.40
CA ILE A 67 -2.93 -13.33 -1.50
C ILE A 67 -1.69 -12.67 -0.93
N GLU A 68 -0.52 -13.30 -1.02
CA GLU A 68 0.75 -12.76 -0.49
C GLU A 68 1.91 -13.09 -1.44
N GLY A 69 2.97 -12.29 -1.39
CA GLY A 69 4.25 -12.64 -1.98
C GLY A 69 5.13 -11.43 -2.28
N SER A 70 6.16 -11.66 -3.09
CA SER A 70 7.05 -10.59 -3.55
C SER A 70 6.50 -9.80 -4.75
N PHE A 71 5.49 -10.34 -5.42
CA PHE A 71 4.87 -9.76 -6.61
C PHE A 71 4.22 -8.40 -6.31
N ASN A 72 4.69 -7.36 -6.97
CA ASN A 72 4.03 -6.06 -6.93
C ASN A 72 2.88 -6.01 -7.92
N TRP A 73 1.80 -5.29 -7.58
CA TRP A 73 0.60 -5.21 -8.42
C TRP A 73 0.75 -4.21 -9.58
N TYR A 74 1.83 -4.34 -10.34
CA TYR A 74 2.10 -3.62 -11.58
C TYR A 74 2.94 -4.46 -12.54
N ASN A 75 2.86 -4.13 -13.84
CA ASN A 75 3.29 -5.01 -14.92
C ASN A 75 4.75 -5.48 -14.88
N THR A 76 5.68 -4.75 -14.23
CA THR A 76 7.08 -5.19 -14.25
C THR A 76 7.31 -6.46 -13.45
N SER A 77 6.48 -6.74 -12.42
CA SER A 77 6.59 -7.99 -11.66
C SER A 77 6.23 -9.23 -12.49
N VAL A 78 5.59 -9.06 -13.65
CA VAL A 78 5.32 -10.16 -14.60
C VAL A 78 6.62 -10.66 -15.26
N PHE A 79 7.67 -9.82 -15.29
CA PHE A 79 8.95 -10.13 -15.92
C PHE A 79 10.09 -10.31 -14.89
N SER A 80 9.77 -10.41 -13.60
CA SER A 80 10.71 -10.66 -12.50
C SER A 80 10.56 -12.09 -11.96
N HIS A 81 11.50 -12.49 -11.12
CA HIS A 81 11.41 -13.73 -10.34
C HIS A 81 10.62 -13.48 -9.05
N ASP A 82 9.34 -13.12 -9.19
CA ASP A 82 8.43 -12.89 -8.08
C ASP A 82 7.54 -14.11 -7.80
N LEU A 83 7.10 -14.24 -6.54
CA LEU A 83 6.18 -15.28 -6.10
C LEU A 83 4.83 -14.67 -5.72
N VAL A 84 3.76 -15.44 -5.96
CA VAL A 84 2.41 -15.21 -5.44
C VAL A 84 1.93 -16.52 -4.82
N VAL A 85 1.50 -16.44 -3.57
CA VAL A 85 0.87 -17.53 -2.83
C VAL A 85 -0.57 -17.13 -2.54
N ILE A 86 -1.49 -18.05 -2.80
CA ILE A 86 -2.92 -17.88 -2.50
C ILE A 86 -3.32 -18.99 -1.53
N VAL A 87 -3.80 -18.59 -0.35
CA VAL A 87 -4.24 -19.52 0.69
C VAL A 87 -5.67 -19.18 1.09
N ASN A 88 -6.56 -20.18 1.09
CA ASN A 88 -7.90 -20.05 1.66
C ASN A 88 -7.95 -20.79 3.00
N ASN A 89 -7.63 -20.08 4.08
CA ASN A 89 -7.65 -20.60 5.44
C ASN A 89 -7.78 -19.44 6.44
N HIS A 90 -8.88 -19.45 7.20
CA HIS A 90 -9.16 -18.41 8.19
C HIS A 90 -8.05 -18.22 9.23
N GLN A 91 -7.43 -19.29 9.72
CA GLN A 91 -6.34 -19.21 10.71
C GLN A 91 -5.09 -18.57 10.11
N VAL A 92 -4.82 -18.79 8.82
CA VAL A 92 -3.73 -18.13 8.09
C VAL A 92 -4.04 -16.66 7.85
N ALA A 93 -5.30 -16.27 7.66
CA ALA A 93 -5.70 -14.88 7.45
C ALA A 93 -5.58 -14.00 8.71
N GLN A 94 -5.78 -14.56 9.91
CA GLN A 94 -5.73 -13.83 11.18
C GLN A 94 -4.48 -12.94 11.38
N PRO A 95 -3.24 -13.42 11.21
CA PRO A 95 -2.06 -12.57 11.35
C PRO A 95 -2.00 -11.42 10.33
N TYR A 96 -2.56 -11.59 9.13
CA TYR A 96 -2.60 -10.50 8.14
C TYR A 96 -3.66 -9.45 8.49
N LEU A 97 -4.82 -9.87 9.03
CA LEU A 97 -5.83 -8.95 9.56
C LEU A 97 -5.24 -8.13 10.72
N TYR A 98 -4.55 -8.80 11.65
CA TYR A 98 -3.85 -8.14 12.74
C TYR A 98 -2.82 -7.11 12.22
N GLU A 99 -1.99 -7.49 11.25
CA GLU A 99 -1.01 -6.56 10.66
C GLU A 99 -1.70 -5.36 9.99
N PHE A 100 -2.81 -5.56 9.29
CA PHE A 100 -3.58 -4.46 8.71
C PHE A 100 -4.11 -3.49 9.78
N GLU A 101 -4.60 -4.00 10.91
CA GLU A 101 -5.00 -3.17 12.05
C GLU A 101 -3.80 -2.44 12.67
N GLN A 102 -2.65 -3.12 12.82
CA GLN A 102 -1.43 -2.49 13.32
C GLN A 102 -0.96 -1.36 12.39
N ILE A 103 -1.10 -1.52 11.07
CA ILE A 103 -0.78 -0.44 10.12
C ILE A 103 -1.64 0.80 10.38
N GLN A 104 -2.93 0.63 10.65
CA GLN A 104 -3.82 1.75 10.97
C GLN A 104 -3.49 2.41 12.31
N HIS A 105 -3.07 1.64 13.31
CA HIS A 105 -2.75 2.16 14.64
C HIS A 105 -1.35 2.79 14.73
N CYS A 106 -0.38 2.21 14.04
CA CYS A 106 1.04 2.55 14.21
C CYS A 106 1.55 3.57 13.19
N PHE A 107 0.79 3.86 12.14
CA PHE A 107 1.18 4.83 11.10
C PHE A 107 0.15 5.94 10.93
N ARG A 108 0.57 7.04 10.27
CA ARG A 108 -0.36 8.07 9.82
C ARG A 108 -1.02 7.58 8.54
N VAL A 109 -2.36 7.45 8.57
CA VAL A 109 -3.16 7.03 7.42
C VAL A 109 -4.07 8.18 6.99
N TYR A 110 -3.96 8.58 5.72
CA TYR A 110 -4.78 9.63 5.11
C TYR A 110 -5.73 9.00 4.09
N TYR A 111 -7.04 9.22 4.25
CA TYR A 111 -8.08 8.72 3.35
C TYR A 111 -8.52 9.78 2.32
#